data_AF-A0A497BYA1-F1
#
_entry.id   AF-A0A497BYA1-F1
#
_cell.length_a   1.000
_cell.length_b   1.000
_cell.length_c   1.000
_cell.angle_alpha   90.00
_cell.angle_beta   90.00
_cell.angle_gamma   90.00
#
_symmetry.space_group_name_H-M   'P 1'
#
loop_
_entity.id
_entity.type
_entity.pdbx_description
1 polymer ?
#
loop_
_entity_poly.entity_id
_entity_poly.type
_entity_poly.pdbx_seq_one_letter_code
_entity_poly.pdbx_strand_id
1 'polypeptide(L)'
;MAEDIVVEKIEVSDLTSGAINGSGIFDVLMQAAALRLDKEYNLDRIKGSDYSKVYLGTMESAMTQSIGFLLGKDKAYIESLLIDAQRAQTEATILKILAETKLIDQKRSNSIIEGEILGIQKDIALLTVTKTNQEILNLKAQEYAELAKTLDVVYGKPVLGLVKAQKDKVLADKIFTEQKTKTEKAQISDNVDGVVAGTVGRKNTLYKAQSDGFIRDAEQKLTKIMTDTWSVRASTNEDTDTRYTNLDNASIGAVVNKAKAGIGA
;
A
#
# COMPACT_ATOMS: atom_id res chain seq x y z
N MET A 1 14.15 -30.05 5.70
CA MET A 1 14.60 -29.07 6.72
C MET A 1 16.10 -29.11 6.62
N ALA A 2 16.72 -28.07 6.07
CA ALA A 2 18.18 -27.97 6.11
C ALA A 2 18.55 -27.77 7.58
N GLU A 3 19.47 -28.58 8.08
CA GLU A 3 20.01 -28.45 9.43
C GLU A 3 20.68 -27.08 9.52
N ASP A 4 20.17 -26.21 10.39
CA ASP A 4 20.74 -24.88 10.59
C ASP A 4 22.18 -25.06 11.06
N ILE A 5 23.13 -24.75 10.17
CA ILE A 5 24.55 -24.71 10.51
C ILE A 5 24.72 -23.47 11.38
N VAL A 6 24.56 -23.64 12.69
CA VAL A 6 24.84 -22.57 13.66
C VAL A 6 26.36 -22.41 13.72
N VAL A 7 26.88 -21.47 12.93
CA VAL A 7 28.28 -21.07 13.02
C VAL A 7 28.44 -20.25 14.30
N GLU A 8 29.34 -20.63 15.20
CA GLU A 8 29.54 -19.92 16.47
C GLU A 8 30.58 -18.79 16.34
N LYS A 9 30.43 -17.76 17.18
CA LYS A 9 31.35 -16.61 17.29
C LYS A 9 32.77 -17.09 17.59
N ILE A 10 33.76 -16.47 16.96
CA ILE A 10 35.17 -16.82 17.13
C ILE A 10 35.73 -16.31 18.46
N GLU A 11 36.50 -17.16 19.13
CA GLU A 11 37.28 -16.82 20.32
C GLU A 11 38.79 -16.92 20.07
N VAL A 12 39.60 -16.27 20.92
CA VAL A 12 41.07 -16.32 20.82
C VAL A 12 41.61 -17.75 20.99
N SER A 13 40.89 -18.58 21.75
CA SER A 13 41.17 -20.01 21.91
C SER A 13 41.06 -20.80 20.60
N ASP A 14 40.32 -20.31 19.60
CA ASP A 14 40.22 -20.95 18.29
C ASP A 14 41.53 -20.78 17.48
N LEU A 15 42.29 -19.72 17.77
CA LEU A 15 43.61 -19.50 17.15
C LEU A 15 44.65 -20.39 17.83
N THR A 16 44.80 -20.24 19.15
CA THR A 16 45.75 -21.00 19.96
C THR A 16 45.24 -21.12 21.39
N SER A 17 45.51 -22.26 22.00
CA SER A 17 45.30 -22.52 23.42
C SER A 17 46.51 -22.12 24.28
N GLY A 18 47.59 -21.61 23.67
CA GLY A 18 48.82 -21.23 24.37
C GLY A 18 49.66 -22.42 24.85
N ALA A 19 49.38 -23.63 24.36
CA ALA A 19 50.08 -24.85 24.71
C ALA A 19 50.71 -25.52 23.48
N ILE A 20 51.84 -26.20 23.69
CA ILE A 20 52.54 -26.96 22.63
C ILE A 20 51.65 -28.07 22.06
N ASN A 21 50.79 -28.67 22.89
CA ASN A 21 49.79 -29.67 22.50
C ASN A 21 48.37 -29.08 22.45
N GLY A 22 48.27 -27.84 21.99
CA GLY A 22 47.03 -27.11 21.96
C GLY A 22 46.00 -27.58 20.93
N SER A 23 44.76 -27.15 21.10
CA SER A 23 43.64 -27.47 20.19
C SER A 23 43.29 -26.36 19.20
N GLY A 24 43.93 -25.19 19.31
CA GLY A 24 43.70 -24.09 18.36
C GLY A 24 44.21 -24.44 16.97
N ILE A 25 43.68 -23.79 15.94
CA ILE A 25 44.03 -24.09 14.54
C ILE A 25 45.53 -23.94 14.31
N PHE A 26 46.15 -22.93 14.91
CA PHE A 26 47.59 -22.75 14.85
C PHE A 26 48.33 -23.90 15.54
N ASP A 27 47.87 -24.31 16.73
CA ASP A 27 48.50 -25.38 17.50
C ASP A 27 48.46 -26.72 16.74
N VAL A 28 47.32 -27.04 16.12
CA VAL A 28 47.13 -28.25 15.32
C VAL A 28 48.01 -28.24 14.07
N LEU A 29 48.10 -27.10 13.37
CA LEU A 29 48.99 -26.96 12.21
C LEU A 29 50.46 -27.07 12.61
N MET A 30 50.85 -26.49 13.75
CA MET A 30 52.22 -26.56 14.26
C MET A 30 52.60 -27.95 14.75
N GLN A 31 51.70 -28.69 15.41
CA GLN A 31 51.94 -30.09 15.77
C GLN A 31 52.16 -30.95 14.53
N ALA A 32 51.34 -30.79 13.50
CA ALA A 32 51.49 -31.52 12.25
C ALA A 32 52.81 -31.16 11.52
N ALA A 33 53.22 -29.89 11.56
CA ALA A 33 54.48 -29.43 10.99
C ALA A 33 55.69 -29.96 11.75
N ALA A 34 55.67 -29.91 13.09
CA ALA A 34 56.74 -30.40 13.95
C ALA A 34 56.99 -31.90 13.76
N LEU A 35 55.93 -32.72 13.70
CA LEU A 35 56.06 -34.16 13.43
C LEU A 35 56.78 -34.47 12.11
N ARG A 36 56.53 -33.67 11.08
CA ARG A 36 57.21 -33.81 9.77
C ARG A 36 58.64 -33.33 9.85
N LEU A 37 58.89 -32.22 10.54
CA LEU A 37 60.23 -31.64 10.66
C LEU A 37 61.17 -32.53 11.48
N ASP A 38 60.68 -33.07 12.60
CA ASP A 38 61.44 -33.98 13.46
C ASP A 38 61.82 -35.28 12.74
N LYS A 39 60.91 -35.80 11.91
CA LYS A 39 61.21 -36.96 11.06
C LYS A 39 62.36 -36.69 10.11
N GLU A 40 62.37 -35.56 9.42
CA GLU A 40 63.43 -35.23 8.46
C GLU A 40 64.76 -34.90 9.15
N TYR A 41 64.71 -34.33 10.36
CA TYR A 41 65.89 -34.08 11.19
C TYR A 41 66.54 -35.38 11.67
N ASN A 42 65.74 -36.31 12.20
CA ASN A 42 66.23 -37.61 12.67
C ASN A 42 66.78 -38.51 11.54
N LEU A 43 66.45 -38.21 10.28
CA LEU A 43 67.01 -38.87 9.09
C LEU A 43 68.28 -38.17 8.56
N ASP A 44 68.84 -37.21 9.29
CA ASP A 44 70.01 -36.39 8.93
C ASP A 44 69.86 -35.64 7.58
N ARG A 45 68.62 -35.41 7.12
CA ARG A 45 68.35 -34.72 5.85
C ARG A 45 68.40 -33.21 5.99
N ILE A 46 68.11 -32.69 7.18
CA ILE A 46 68.17 -31.27 7.52
C ILE A 46 69.10 -31.07 8.72
N LYS A 47 70.01 -30.10 8.63
CA LYS A 47 70.95 -29.77 9.71
C LYS A 47 70.36 -28.72 10.66
N GLY A 48 70.90 -28.58 11.87
CA GLY A 48 70.35 -27.68 12.89
C GLY A 48 70.11 -26.23 12.45
N SER A 49 70.98 -25.68 11.59
CA SER A 49 70.80 -24.33 11.03
C SER A 49 69.64 -24.24 10.03
N ASP A 50 69.34 -25.32 9.30
CA ASP A 50 68.28 -25.38 8.30
C ASP A 50 66.95 -25.76 8.95
N TYR A 51 66.97 -26.59 10.00
CA TYR A 51 65.81 -26.91 10.84
C TYR A 51 65.14 -25.63 11.36
N SER A 52 65.92 -24.73 11.97
CA SER A 52 65.38 -23.47 12.52
C SER A 52 64.76 -22.58 11.46
N LYS A 53 65.33 -22.54 10.24
CA LYS A 53 64.79 -21.75 9.13
C LYS A 53 63.47 -22.31 8.61
N VAL A 54 63.40 -23.63 8.43
CA VAL A 54 62.16 -24.29 7.98
C VAL A 54 61.09 -24.18 9.05
N TYR A 55 61.44 -24.39 10.33
CA TYR A 55 60.53 -24.23 11.45
C TYR A 55 59.92 -22.82 11.49
N LEU A 56 60.76 -21.78 11.42
CA LEU A 56 60.29 -20.39 11.39
C LEU A 56 59.34 -20.14 10.21
N GLY A 57 59.71 -20.57 9.00
CA GLY A 57 58.86 -20.43 7.82
C GLY A 57 57.52 -21.17 7.94
N THR A 58 57.52 -22.37 8.53
CA THR A 58 56.28 -23.11 8.81
C THR A 58 55.42 -22.42 9.87
N MET A 59 56.05 -21.81 10.88
CA MET A 59 55.37 -21.09 11.94
C MET A 59 54.69 -19.82 11.41
N GLU A 60 55.41 -19.02 10.63
CA GLU A 60 54.85 -17.83 9.97
C GLU A 60 53.69 -18.19 9.02
N SER A 61 53.86 -19.26 8.23
CA SER A 61 52.82 -19.72 7.30
C SER A 61 51.59 -20.28 8.01
N ALA A 62 51.78 -21.12 9.05
CA ALA A 62 50.69 -21.67 9.84
C ALA A 62 49.91 -20.58 10.57
N MET A 63 50.59 -19.58 11.12
CA MET A 63 49.94 -18.43 11.76
C MET A 63 49.08 -17.65 10.77
N THR A 64 49.63 -17.33 9.60
CA THR A 64 48.93 -16.59 8.55
C THR A 64 47.68 -17.33 8.05
N GLN A 65 47.81 -18.64 7.81
CA GLN A 65 46.67 -19.47 7.36
C GLN A 65 45.61 -19.64 8.45
N SER A 66 46.01 -19.78 9.71
CA SER A 66 45.09 -19.90 10.84
C SER A 66 44.24 -18.65 11.00
N ILE A 67 44.86 -17.46 10.95
CA ILE A 67 44.15 -16.18 10.99
C ILE A 67 43.21 -16.06 9.79
N GLY A 68 43.66 -16.41 8.59
CA GLY A 68 42.83 -16.37 7.39
C GLY A 68 41.58 -17.27 7.48
N PHE A 69 41.73 -18.50 7.99
CA PHE A 69 40.61 -19.41 8.21
C PHE A 69 39.63 -18.87 9.24
N LEU A 70 40.11 -18.36 10.38
CA LEU A 70 39.26 -17.76 11.40
C LEU A 70 38.51 -16.55 10.85
N LEU A 71 39.18 -15.60 10.22
CA LEU A 71 38.51 -14.46 9.59
C LEU A 71 37.47 -14.89 8.55
N GLY A 72 37.74 -15.95 7.79
CA GLY A 72 36.77 -16.54 6.87
C GLY A 72 35.54 -17.11 7.56
N LYS A 73 35.72 -17.85 8.66
CA LYS A 73 34.62 -18.36 9.49
C LYS A 73 33.79 -17.23 10.10
N ASP A 74 34.43 -16.18 10.64
CA ASP A 74 33.73 -15.04 11.25
C ASP A 74 32.91 -14.27 10.22
N LYS A 75 33.50 -14.05 9.04
CA LYS A 75 32.79 -13.43 7.91
C LYS A 75 31.56 -14.24 7.52
N ALA A 76 31.69 -15.56 7.38
CA ALA A 76 30.55 -16.43 7.05
C ALA A 76 29.46 -16.41 8.14
N TYR A 77 29.86 -16.34 9.42
CA TYR A 77 28.92 -16.19 10.53
C TYR A 77 28.13 -14.88 10.46
N ILE A 78 28.83 -13.75 10.28
CA ILE A 78 28.21 -12.43 10.18
C ILE A 78 27.28 -12.35 8.95
N GLU A 79 27.69 -12.93 7.82
CA GLU A 79 26.85 -13.01 6.61
C GLU A 79 25.58 -13.83 6.86
N SER A 80 25.66 -14.96 7.56
CA SER A 80 24.48 -15.76 7.95
C SER A 80 23.53 -14.96 8.85
N LEU A 81 24.08 -14.29 9.87
CA LEU A 81 23.28 -13.47 10.79
C LEU A 81 22.58 -12.32 10.07
N LEU A 82 23.25 -11.69 9.11
CA LEU A 82 22.67 -10.64 8.28
C LEU A 82 21.53 -11.18 7.41
N ILE A 83 21.70 -12.35 6.80
CA ILE A 83 20.66 -13.01 6.00
C ILE A 83 19.43 -13.30 6.87
N ASP A 84 19.60 -13.83 8.08
CA ASP A 84 18.47 -14.12 8.97
C ASP A 84 17.75 -12.85 9.43
N ALA A 85 18.50 -11.79 9.75
CA ALA A 85 17.91 -10.49 10.04
C ALA A 85 17.10 -9.94 8.84
N GLN A 86 17.62 -10.09 7.62
CA GLN A 86 16.94 -9.66 6.39
C GLN A 86 15.70 -10.51 6.07
N ARG A 87 15.74 -11.82 6.37
CA ARG A 87 14.56 -12.70 6.31
C ARG A 87 13.46 -12.23 7.26
N ALA A 88 13.80 -11.99 8.52
CA ALA A 88 12.85 -11.47 9.51
C ALA A 88 12.24 -10.12 9.10
N GLN A 89 13.05 -9.22 8.54
CA GLN A 89 12.57 -7.94 8.00
C GLN A 89 11.61 -8.12 6.82
N THR A 90 11.89 -9.08 5.94
CA THR A 90 11.04 -9.41 4.79
C THR A 90 9.69 -9.95 5.26
N GLU A 91 9.68 -10.88 6.22
CA GLU A 91 8.46 -11.42 6.82
C GLU A 91 7.60 -10.34 7.47
N ALA A 92 8.23 -9.43 8.23
CA ALA A 92 7.53 -8.28 8.83
C ALA A 92 6.91 -7.36 7.77
N THR A 93 7.61 -7.15 6.65
CA THR A 93 7.12 -6.34 5.52
C THR A 93 5.92 -7.01 4.84
N ILE A 94 5.96 -8.33 4.63
CA ILE A 94 4.83 -9.11 4.08
C ILE A 94 3.61 -8.98 4.99
N LEU A 95 3.78 -9.14 6.31
CA LEU A 95 2.68 -9.01 7.27
C LEU A 95 2.06 -7.60 7.25
N LYS A 96 2.89 -6.55 7.14
CA LYS A 96 2.41 -5.17 7.01
C LYS A 96 1.58 -4.97 5.74
N ILE A 97 2.04 -5.47 4.60
CA ILE A 97 1.32 -5.39 3.31
C ILE A 97 -0.03 -6.13 3.40
N LEU A 98 -0.07 -7.30 4.01
CA LEU A 98 -1.31 -8.05 4.21
C LEU A 98 -2.31 -7.28 5.09
N ALA A 99 -1.83 -6.65 6.17
CA ALA A 99 -2.65 -5.82 7.03
C ALA A 99 -3.20 -4.57 6.29
N GLU A 100 -2.36 -3.89 5.52
CA GLU A 100 -2.76 -2.73 4.71
C GLU A 100 -3.78 -3.12 3.63
N THR A 101 -3.61 -4.27 2.99
CA THR A 101 -4.55 -4.81 1.99
C THR A 101 -5.93 -5.03 2.62
N LYS A 102 -5.99 -5.69 3.79
CA LYS A 102 -7.26 -5.89 4.52
C LYS A 102 -7.93 -4.56 4.89
N LEU A 103 -7.14 -3.56 5.29
CA LEU A 103 -7.66 -2.24 5.64
C LEU A 103 -8.22 -1.51 4.42
N ILE A 104 -7.57 -1.63 3.26
CA ILE A 104 -8.06 -1.09 1.98
C ILE A 104 -9.37 -1.77 1.57
N ASP A 105 -9.46 -3.10 1.67
CA ASP A 105 -10.68 -3.84 1.36
C ASP A 105 -11.84 -3.43 2.28
N GLN A 106 -11.56 -3.26 3.58
CA GLN A 106 -12.55 -2.77 4.53
C GLN A 106 -13.01 -1.35 4.19
N LYS A 107 -12.09 -0.44 3.86
CA LYS A 107 -12.44 0.92 3.41
C LYS A 107 -13.30 0.90 2.16
N ARG A 108 -13.00 0.03 1.19
CA ARG A 108 -13.81 -0.14 -0.02
C ARG A 108 -15.22 -0.61 0.30
N SER A 109 -15.36 -1.60 1.19
CA SER A 109 -16.67 -2.08 1.65
C SER A 109 -17.46 -0.99 2.35
N ASN A 110 -16.82 -0.20 3.23
CA ASN A 110 -17.46 0.92 3.92
C ASN A 110 -17.96 1.98 2.92
N SER A 111 -17.16 2.33 1.90
CA SER A 111 -17.58 3.27 0.85
C SER A 111 -18.77 2.77 0.05
N ILE A 112 -18.87 1.46 -0.22
CA ILE A 112 -20.04 0.87 -0.89
C ILE A 112 -21.28 1.01 -0.01
N ILE A 113 -21.18 0.63 1.28
CA ILE A 113 -22.28 0.76 2.25
C ILE A 113 -22.72 2.23 2.38
N GLU A 114 -21.76 3.16 2.42
CA GLU A 114 -22.07 4.59 2.47
C GLU A 114 -22.83 5.06 1.22
N GLY A 115 -22.46 4.55 0.04
CA GLY A 115 -23.20 4.75 -1.21
C GLY A 115 -24.64 4.23 -1.15
N GLU A 116 -24.86 3.03 -0.60
CA GLU A 116 -26.19 2.44 -0.41
C GLU A 116 -27.04 3.25 0.58
N ILE A 117 -26.46 3.63 1.73
CA ILE A 117 -27.13 4.48 2.73
C ILE A 117 -27.55 5.81 2.09
N LEU A 118 -26.68 6.41 1.29
CA LEU A 118 -26.97 7.63 0.55
C LEU A 118 -28.10 7.45 -0.49
N GLY A 119 -28.23 6.25 -1.07
CA GLY A 119 -29.34 5.87 -1.94
C GLY A 119 -30.65 5.82 -1.15
N ILE A 120 -30.68 5.07 -0.04
CA ILE A 120 -31.85 4.96 0.85
C ILE A 120 -32.29 6.34 1.37
N GLN A 121 -31.35 7.20 1.76
CA GLN A 121 -31.65 8.56 2.20
C GLN A 121 -32.28 9.42 1.09
N LYS A 122 -31.88 9.22 -0.18
CA LYS A 122 -32.53 9.87 -1.34
C LYS A 122 -33.99 9.43 -1.44
N ASP A 123 -34.25 8.13 -1.34
CA ASP A 123 -35.60 7.58 -1.48
C ASP A 123 -36.52 8.04 -0.33
N ILE A 124 -36.00 8.08 0.90
CA ILE A 124 -36.72 8.63 2.07
C ILE A 124 -37.04 10.12 1.85
N ALA A 125 -36.08 10.92 1.37
CA ALA A 125 -36.31 12.33 1.11
C ALA A 125 -37.38 12.55 0.04
N LEU A 126 -37.35 11.77 -1.05
CA LEU A 126 -38.35 11.84 -2.12
C LEU A 126 -39.74 11.43 -1.62
N LEU A 127 -39.82 10.37 -0.82
CA LEU A 127 -41.06 9.92 -0.20
C LEU A 127 -41.63 10.98 0.74
N THR A 128 -40.77 11.63 1.54
CA THR A 128 -41.15 12.71 2.46
C THR A 128 -41.73 13.90 1.70
N VAL A 129 -41.06 14.37 0.64
CA VAL A 129 -41.57 15.45 -0.22
C VAL A 129 -42.92 15.07 -0.83
N THR A 130 -43.08 13.82 -1.29
CA THR A 130 -44.34 13.36 -1.88
C THR A 130 -45.47 13.38 -0.84
N LYS A 131 -45.20 12.89 0.37
CA LYS A 131 -46.17 12.86 1.47
C LYS A 131 -46.59 14.28 1.88
N THR A 132 -45.63 15.19 2.06
CA THR A 132 -45.92 16.58 2.42
C THR A 132 -46.76 17.29 1.35
N ASN A 133 -46.48 17.06 0.07
CA ASN A 133 -47.30 17.62 -1.00
C ASN A 133 -48.74 17.05 -1.00
N GLN A 134 -48.89 15.75 -0.73
CA GLN A 134 -50.21 15.14 -0.58
C GLN A 134 -50.98 15.72 0.63
N GLU A 135 -50.30 15.96 1.75
CA GLU A 135 -50.88 16.60 2.94
C GLU A 135 -51.33 18.04 2.64
N ILE A 136 -50.54 18.83 1.91
CA ILE A 136 -50.92 20.18 1.46
C ILE A 136 -52.17 20.14 0.58
N LEU A 137 -52.24 19.19 -0.36
CA LEU A 137 -53.43 19.03 -1.22
C LEU A 137 -54.67 18.67 -0.40
N ASN A 138 -54.53 17.77 0.57
CA ASN A 138 -55.63 17.38 1.45
C ASN A 138 -56.09 18.56 2.33
N LEU A 139 -55.17 19.33 2.91
CA LEU A 139 -55.48 20.52 3.71
C LEU A 139 -56.18 21.61 2.88
N LYS A 140 -55.72 21.87 1.65
CA LYS A 140 -56.41 22.79 0.73
C LYS A 140 -57.80 22.29 0.37
N ALA A 141 -57.97 21.00 0.12
CA ALA A 141 -59.28 20.41 -0.15
C ALA A 141 -60.25 20.60 1.03
N GLN A 142 -59.76 20.45 2.27
CA GLN A 142 -60.53 20.72 3.48
C GLN A 142 -60.87 22.22 3.62
N GLU A 143 -59.92 23.11 3.37
CA GLU A 143 -60.13 24.56 3.37
C GLU A 143 -61.24 24.97 2.36
N TYR A 144 -61.24 24.42 1.15
CA TYR A 144 -62.29 24.66 0.16
C TYR A 144 -63.65 24.12 0.58
N ALA A 145 -63.70 22.95 1.22
CA ALA A 145 -64.94 22.37 1.72
C ALA A 145 -65.55 23.23 2.85
N GLU A 146 -64.72 23.84 3.70
CA GLU A 146 -65.17 24.79 4.71
C GLU A 146 -65.56 26.16 4.11
N LEU A 147 -64.79 26.70 3.17
CA LEU A 147 -65.10 27.99 2.53
C LEU A 147 -66.44 27.93 1.76
N ALA A 148 -66.71 26.81 1.10
CA ALA A 148 -67.98 26.56 0.40
C ALA A 148 -69.21 26.58 1.33
N LYS A 149 -69.04 26.37 2.63
CA LYS A 149 -70.12 26.50 3.62
C LYS A 149 -70.41 27.97 3.99
N THR A 150 -69.55 28.92 3.62
CA THR A 150 -69.56 30.30 4.19
C THR A 150 -69.95 31.46 3.25
N LEU A 151 -70.13 31.28 1.93
CA LEU A 151 -70.42 32.44 1.05
C LEU A 151 -71.54 32.28 0.00
N ASP A 152 -72.13 33.46 -0.25
CA ASP A 152 -73.44 33.83 -0.81
C ASP A 152 -73.91 33.13 -2.10
N VAL A 153 -75.24 32.96 -2.18
CA VAL A 153 -75.96 32.18 -3.19
C VAL A 153 -76.50 33.12 -4.27
N VAL A 154 -76.02 32.98 -5.51
CA VAL A 154 -76.67 33.59 -6.69
C VAL A 154 -77.29 32.47 -7.53
N TYR A 155 -78.62 32.47 -7.66
CA TYR A 155 -79.41 31.42 -8.35
C TYR A 155 -79.20 29.98 -7.85
N GLY A 156 -78.97 29.79 -6.55
CA GLY A 156 -78.88 28.45 -5.97
C GLY A 156 -77.60 27.67 -6.33
N LYS A 157 -76.62 28.29 -7.00
CA LYS A 157 -75.35 27.64 -7.37
C LYS A 157 -74.14 28.48 -6.92
N PRO A 158 -73.21 27.92 -6.12
CA PRO A 158 -71.98 28.61 -5.75
C PRO A 158 -70.99 28.61 -6.93
N VAL A 159 -71.00 29.66 -7.76
CA VAL A 159 -70.19 29.71 -9.00
C VAL A 159 -68.84 30.39 -8.82
N LEU A 160 -68.72 31.38 -7.93
CA LEU A 160 -67.49 32.20 -7.82
C LEU A 160 -66.37 31.50 -7.01
N GLY A 161 -66.72 30.78 -5.95
CA GLY A 161 -65.76 30.09 -5.07
C GLY A 161 -65.12 28.85 -5.72
N LEU A 162 -65.90 28.06 -6.45
CA LEU A 162 -65.44 26.86 -7.16
C LEU A 162 -64.39 27.18 -8.23
N VAL A 163 -64.60 28.27 -8.99
CA VAL A 163 -63.66 28.70 -10.03
C VAL A 163 -62.36 29.21 -9.42
N LYS A 164 -62.41 29.96 -8.31
CA LYS A 164 -61.20 30.42 -7.61
C LYS A 164 -60.42 29.25 -7.00
N ALA A 165 -61.11 28.32 -6.34
CA ALA A 165 -60.51 27.10 -5.80
C ALA A 165 -59.86 26.22 -6.88
N GLN A 166 -60.51 26.05 -8.04
CA GLN A 166 -59.92 25.35 -9.18
C GLN A 166 -58.68 26.08 -9.71
N LYS A 167 -58.71 27.40 -9.82
CA LYS A 167 -57.55 28.20 -10.27
C LYS A 167 -56.36 28.04 -9.32
N ASP A 168 -56.59 28.10 -8.02
CA ASP A 168 -55.53 28.01 -7.01
C ASP A 168 -54.98 26.57 -6.89
N LYS A 169 -55.82 25.55 -7.08
CA LYS A 169 -55.39 24.15 -7.23
C LYS A 169 -54.51 23.97 -8.46
N VAL A 170 -54.93 24.47 -9.62
CA VAL A 170 -54.15 24.38 -10.87
C VAL A 170 -52.80 25.09 -10.72
N LEU A 171 -52.76 26.23 -10.01
CA LEU A 171 -51.50 26.92 -9.72
C LEU A 171 -50.58 26.09 -8.82
N ALA A 172 -51.11 25.42 -7.80
CA ALA A 172 -50.36 24.55 -6.92
C ALA A 172 -49.83 23.30 -7.65
N ASP A 173 -50.68 22.65 -8.47
CA ASP A 173 -50.31 21.51 -9.30
C ASP A 173 -49.21 21.88 -10.30
N LYS A 174 -49.27 23.09 -10.87
CA LYS A 174 -48.22 23.64 -11.73
C LYS A 174 -46.88 23.77 -10.99
N ILE A 175 -46.85 24.41 -9.83
CA ILE A 175 -45.62 24.59 -9.03
C ILE A 175 -45.03 23.23 -8.63
N PHE A 176 -45.88 22.28 -8.21
CA PHE A 176 -45.44 20.92 -7.86
C PHE A 176 -44.83 20.19 -9.06
N THR A 177 -45.47 20.29 -10.23
CA THR A 177 -44.99 19.66 -11.47
C THR A 177 -43.66 20.28 -11.92
N GLU A 178 -43.52 21.60 -11.83
CA GLU A 178 -42.26 22.31 -12.12
C GLU A 178 -41.13 21.85 -11.19
N GLN A 179 -41.40 21.69 -9.89
CA GLN A 179 -40.39 21.24 -8.93
C GLN A 179 -40.00 19.78 -9.16
N LYS A 180 -40.95 18.88 -9.44
CA LYS A 180 -40.66 17.50 -9.85
C LYS A 180 -39.76 17.46 -11.07
N THR A 181 -40.10 18.25 -12.09
CA THR A 181 -39.30 18.35 -13.32
C THR A 181 -37.87 18.77 -13.02
N LYS A 182 -37.65 19.74 -12.12
CA LYS A 182 -36.29 20.15 -11.71
C LYS A 182 -35.54 19.03 -10.99
N THR A 183 -36.20 18.32 -10.08
CA THR A 183 -35.56 17.21 -9.34
C THR A 183 -35.23 16.01 -10.23
N GLU A 184 -36.05 15.71 -11.24
CA GLU A 184 -35.77 14.66 -12.22
C GLU A 184 -34.64 15.07 -13.16
N LYS A 185 -34.66 16.30 -13.68
CA LYS A 185 -33.55 16.83 -14.48
C LYS A 185 -32.23 16.84 -13.72
N ALA A 186 -32.25 17.16 -12.42
CA ALA A 186 -31.04 17.21 -11.60
C ALA A 186 -30.41 15.83 -11.36
N GLN A 187 -31.14 14.73 -11.61
CA GLN A 187 -30.59 13.36 -11.52
C GLN A 187 -29.80 12.96 -12.77
N ILE A 188 -30.08 13.57 -13.91
CA ILE A 188 -29.48 13.22 -15.21
C ILE A 188 -28.59 14.32 -15.78
N SER A 189 -28.62 15.51 -15.20
CA SER A 189 -27.88 16.68 -15.67
C SER A 189 -27.29 17.46 -14.50
N ASP A 190 -26.02 17.84 -14.62
CA ASP A 190 -25.28 18.63 -13.64
C ASP A 190 -25.67 20.12 -13.63
N ASN A 191 -26.52 20.55 -14.58
CA ASN A 191 -26.98 21.93 -14.70
C ASN A 191 -28.50 22.00 -14.88
N VAL A 192 -29.20 22.44 -13.83
CA VAL A 192 -30.65 22.66 -13.83
C VAL A 192 -30.92 24.01 -13.20
N ASP A 193 -31.08 25.04 -14.04
CA ASP A 193 -31.17 26.45 -13.63
C ASP A 193 -29.96 26.92 -12.79
N GLY A 194 -28.77 26.38 -13.09
CA GLY A 194 -27.53 26.60 -12.34
C GLY A 194 -26.86 25.28 -11.94
N VAL A 195 -25.67 25.38 -11.35
CA VAL A 195 -24.92 24.21 -10.88
C VAL A 195 -25.72 23.49 -9.80
N VAL A 196 -25.94 22.19 -9.97
CA VAL A 196 -26.58 21.35 -8.96
C VAL A 196 -25.65 21.25 -7.75
N ALA A 197 -25.82 22.10 -6.73
CA ALA A 197 -24.95 22.17 -5.55
C ALA A 197 -25.47 21.39 -4.32
N GLY A 198 -26.70 20.86 -4.41
CA GLY A 198 -27.35 20.11 -3.34
C GLY A 198 -26.73 18.73 -3.10
N THR A 199 -27.52 17.81 -2.54
CA THR A 199 -27.06 16.43 -2.25
C THR A 199 -26.59 15.68 -3.50
N VAL A 200 -27.21 15.91 -4.66
CA VAL A 200 -26.79 15.29 -5.93
C VAL A 200 -25.42 15.80 -6.40
N GLY A 201 -25.19 17.11 -6.33
CA GLY A 201 -23.90 17.72 -6.69
C GLY A 201 -22.74 17.26 -5.84
N ARG A 202 -22.96 17.23 -4.51
CA ARG A 202 -21.98 16.71 -3.55
C ARG A 202 -21.64 15.25 -3.82
N LYS A 203 -22.60 14.42 -4.24
CA LYS A 203 -22.37 13.03 -4.65
C LYS A 203 -21.52 12.95 -5.93
N ASN A 204 -21.83 13.74 -6.96
CA ASN A 204 -21.04 13.74 -8.20
C ASN A 204 -19.60 14.19 -7.96
N THR A 205 -19.41 15.17 -7.07
CA THR A 205 -18.07 15.59 -6.64
C THR A 205 -17.35 14.48 -5.88
N LEU A 206 -18.03 13.78 -4.96
CA LEU A 206 -17.47 12.65 -4.24
C LEU A 206 -17.08 11.50 -5.16
N TYR A 207 -17.95 11.09 -6.08
CA TYR A 207 -17.66 10.02 -7.04
C TYR A 207 -16.51 10.37 -7.97
N LYS A 208 -16.43 11.63 -8.41
CA LYS A 208 -15.27 12.12 -9.18
C LYS A 208 -13.99 12.04 -8.34
N ALA A 209 -14.01 12.51 -7.10
CA ALA A 209 -12.86 12.44 -6.20
C ALA A 209 -12.43 11.00 -5.90
N GLN A 210 -13.39 10.06 -5.76
CA GLN A 210 -13.11 8.64 -5.59
C GLN A 210 -12.49 8.03 -6.85
N SER A 211 -13.05 8.33 -8.03
CA SER A 211 -12.50 7.90 -9.32
C SER A 211 -11.06 8.40 -9.51
N ASP A 212 -10.83 9.69 -9.25
CA ASP A 212 -9.50 10.31 -9.32
C ASP A 212 -8.55 9.67 -8.30
N GLY A 213 -9.04 9.31 -7.11
CA GLY A 213 -8.30 8.58 -6.09
C GLY A 213 -7.84 7.19 -6.54
N PHE A 214 -8.70 6.42 -7.20
CA PHE A 214 -8.33 5.10 -7.74
C PHE A 214 -7.29 5.20 -8.86
N ILE A 215 -7.42 6.22 -9.73
CA ILE A 215 -6.43 6.47 -10.79
C ILE A 215 -5.08 6.84 -10.17
N ARG A 216 -5.06 7.74 -9.18
CA ARG A 216 -3.82 8.13 -8.49
C ARG A 216 -3.17 6.98 -7.71
N ASP A 217 -3.95 6.10 -7.10
CA ASP A 217 -3.43 4.90 -6.43
C ASP A 217 -2.76 3.95 -7.44
N ALA A 218 -3.39 3.74 -8.60
CA ALA A 218 -2.79 2.95 -9.68
C ALA A 218 -1.49 3.59 -10.20
N GLU A 219 -1.46 4.92 -10.36
CA GLU A 219 -0.26 5.66 -10.75
C GLU A 219 0.87 5.48 -9.73
N GLN A 220 0.59 5.66 -8.43
CA GLN A 220 1.59 5.51 -7.36
C GLN A 220 2.17 4.09 -7.30
N LYS A 221 1.31 3.06 -7.43
CA LYS A 221 1.74 1.66 -7.46
C LYS A 221 2.64 1.37 -8.66
N LEU A 222 2.27 1.86 -9.84
CA LEU A 222 3.10 1.70 -11.04
C LEU A 222 4.45 2.42 -10.87
N THR A 223 4.45 3.65 -10.37
CA THR A 223 5.69 4.40 -10.10
C THR A 223 6.58 3.63 -9.14
N LYS A 224 6.04 3.10 -8.04
CA LYS A 224 6.79 2.30 -7.08
C LYS A 224 7.44 1.07 -7.74
N ILE A 225 6.68 0.26 -8.48
CA ILE A 225 7.21 -0.94 -9.15
C ILE A 225 8.36 -0.60 -10.11
N MET A 226 8.20 0.48 -10.88
CA MET A 226 9.20 0.94 -11.84
C MET A 226 10.47 1.45 -11.14
N THR A 227 10.32 2.23 -10.06
CA THR A 227 11.46 2.74 -9.28
C THR A 227 12.17 1.62 -8.51
N ASP A 228 11.44 0.64 -7.98
CA ASP A 228 12.02 -0.54 -7.32
C ASP A 228 12.87 -1.35 -8.32
N THR A 229 12.35 -1.55 -9.55
CA THR A 229 13.10 -2.23 -10.63
C THR A 229 14.38 -1.49 -10.97
N TRP A 230 14.31 -0.15 -11.07
CA TRP A 230 15.49 0.68 -11.30
C TRP A 230 16.53 0.52 -10.18
N SER A 231 16.08 0.58 -8.92
CA SER A 231 16.94 0.46 -7.74
C SER A 231 17.68 -0.87 -7.69
N VAL A 232 17.00 -1.98 -8.00
CA VAL A 232 17.61 -3.31 -8.02
C VAL A 232 18.74 -3.37 -9.04
N ARG A 233 18.49 -2.95 -10.29
CA ARG A 233 19.53 -2.97 -11.34
C ARG A 233 20.72 -2.06 -11.01
N ALA A 234 20.45 -0.88 -10.45
CA ALA A 234 21.50 0.03 -10.02
C ALA A 234 22.38 -0.60 -8.91
N SER A 235 21.82 -1.50 -8.09
CA SER A 235 22.55 -2.21 -7.04
C SER A 235 23.24 -3.51 -7.52
N THR A 236 22.71 -4.19 -8.53
CA THR A 236 23.26 -5.47 -9.03
C THR A 236 24.32 -5.29 -10.12
N ASN A 237 24.52 -4.07 -10.63
CA ASN A 237 25.48 -3.73 -11.69
C ASN A 237 25.35 -4.63 -12.93
N GLU A 238 24.11 -5.01 -13.25
CA GLU A 238 23.77 -5.89 -14.35
C GLU A 238 23.58 -5.05 -15.63
N ASP A 239 24.43 -5.27 -16.63
CA ASP A 239 24.39 -4.61 -17.95
C ASP A 239 23.27 -5.19 -18.85
N THR A 240 22.11 -5.48 -18.26
CA THR A 240 20.98 -6.10 -18.94
C THR A 240 20.31 -5.09 -19.87
N ASP A 241 20.22 -5.43 -21.16
CA ASP A 241 19.55 -4.59 -22.15
C ASP A 241 18.03 -4.52 -21.92
N THR A 242 17.53 -3.33 -21.59
CA THR A 242 16.11 -3.10 -21.30
C THR A 242 15.37 -2.32 -22.39
N ARG A 243 15.98 -2.05 -23.55
CA ARG A 243 15.46 -1.12 -24.60
C ARG A 243 14.08 -1.47 -25.16
N TYR A 244 13.56 -2.68 -24.91
CA TYR A 244 12.25 -3.15 -25.39
C TYR A 244 11.31 -3.64 -24.29
N THR A 245 11.65 -3.37 -23.02
CA THR A 245 10.90 -3.90 -21.86
C THR A 245 9.98 -2.87 -21.20
N ASN A 246 10.05 -1.59 -21.62
CA ASN A 246 9.48 -0.42 -20.93
C ASN A 246 10.01 -0.23 -19.49
N LEU A 247 11.11 -0.90 -19.15
CA LEU A 247 11.83 -0.76 -17.88
C LEU A 247 13.14 0.02 -18.05
N ASP A 248 13.38 0.63 -19.21
CA ASP A 248 14.52 1.52 -19.42
C ASP A 248 14.35 2.84 -18.65
N ASN A 249 15.46 3.56 -18.45
CA ASN A 249 15.46 4.78 -17.64
C ASN A 249 14.54 5.87 -18.21
N ALA A 250 14.32 5.93 -19.53
CA ALA A 250 13.43 6.92 -20.12
C ALA A 250 11.96 6.58 -19.79
N SER A 251 11.57 5.31 -19.92
CA SER A 251 10.23 4.83 -19.55
C SER A 251 9.93 5.03 -18.06
N ILE A 252 10.88 4.68 -17.17
CA ILE A 252 10.74 4.91 -15.72
C ILE A 252 10.60 6.42 -15.43
N GLY A 253 11.45 7.25 -16.05
CA GLY A 253 11.40 8.70 -15.92
C GLY A 253 10.05 9.29 -16.36
N ALA A 254 9.44 8.76 -17.42
CA ALA A 254 8.13 9.21 -17.89
C ALA A 254 7.02 8.92 -16.87
N VAL A 255 7.04 7.74 -16.24
CA VAL A 255 6.08 7.37 -15.17
C VAL A 255 6.26 8.25 -13.94
N VAL A 256 7.51 8.49 -13.52
CA VAL A 256 7.82 9.37 -12.38
C VAL A 256 7.37 10.80 -12.66
N ASN A 257 7.62 11.33 -13.86
CA ASN A 257 7.20 12.69 -14.24
C ASN A 257 5.67 12.83 -14.23
N LYS A 258 4.94 11.82 -14.70
CA LYS A 258 3.48 11.81 -14.64
C LYS A 258 2.97 11.81 -13.20
N ALA A 259 3.58 11.01 -12.32
CA ALA A 259 3.25 11.00 -10.90
C ALA A 259 3.54 12.34 -10.21
N LYS A 260 4.67 13.00 -10.53
CA LYS A 260 5.01 14.35 -10.04
C LYS A 260 3.98 15.40 -10.48
N ALA A 261 3.58 15.37 -11.75
CA ALA A 261 2.52 16.25 -12.25
C ALA A 261 1.19 16.03 -11.51
N GLY A 262 0.86 14.78 -11.16
CA GLY A 262 -0.35 14.42 -10.42
C GLY A 262 -0.43 14.98 -8.99
N ILE A 263 0.72 15.28 -8.35
CA ILE A 263 0.81 15.90 -7.02
C ILE A 263 1.11 17.41 -7.06
N GLY A 264 1.30 17.99 -8.25
CA GLY A 264 1.58 19.42 -8.42
C GLY A 264 3.01 19.84 -8.05
N ALA A 265 3.99 18.95 -8.22
CA ALA A 265 5.41 19.15 -7.88
C ALA A 265 6.33 19.27 -9.11
#